data_AF-A0A2D1AZV5-F1
#
_entry.id   AF-A0A2D1AZV5-F1
#
_cell.length_a   1.000
_cell.length_b   1.000
_cell.length_c   1.000
_cell.angle_alpha   90.00
_cell.angle_beta   90.00
_cell.angle_gamma   90.00
#
_symmetry.space_group_name_H-M   'P 1'
#
loop_
_entity.id
_entity.type
_entity.pdbx_description
1 polymer ?
#
loop_
_entity_poly.entity_id
_entity_poly.type
_entity_poly.pdbx_seq_one_letter_code
_entity_poly.pdbx_strand_id
1 'polypeptide(L)' 'TRIKYPLVRARLVRHWREARKTMTPVAAWESIVQDTDKRRDWVSKRGRGGFVRVGWD' A
#
# COMPACT_ATOMS: atom_id res chain seq x y z
N THR A 1 -13.00 18.91 -8.17
CA THR A 1 -12.36 17.70 -7.57
C THR A 1 -11.06 17.43 -8.30
N ARG A 2 -9.96 18.11 -7.94
CA ARG A 2 -8.67 18.00 -8.66
C ARG A 2 -7.67 17.19 -7.84
N ILE A 3 -7.07 16.17 -8.42
CA ILE A 3 -5.98 15.40 -7.80
C ILE A 3 -4.72 16.26 -7.83
N LYS A 4 -4.14 16.54 -6.65
CA LYS A 4 -2.93 17.37 -6.49
C LYS A 4 -1.67 16.55 -6.19
N TYR A 5 -1.84 15.37 -5.62
CA TYR A 5 -0.75 14.51 -5.16
C TYR A 5 -1.08 13.05 -5.48
N PRO A 6 -0.07 12.17 -5.59
CA PRO A 6 -0.31 10.74 -5.63
C PRO A 6 -0.90 10.31 -4.28
N LEU A 7 -1.96 9.52 -4.35
CA LEU A 7 -2.72 9.05 -3.20
C LEU A 7 -2.72 7.52 -3.20
N VAL A 8 -2.33 6.93 -2.07
CA VAL A 8 -2.33 5.48 -1.89
C VAL A 8 -3.09 5.14 -0.62
N ARG A 9 -3.67 3.96 -0.56
CA ARG A 9 -4.41 3.49 0.61
C ARG A 9 -3.48 3.36 1.81
N ALA A 10 -3.83 3.97 2.95
CA ALA A 10 -3.01 3.98 4.16
C ALA A 10 -2.56 2.57 4.59
N ARG A 11 -3.48 1.59 4.57
CA ARG A 11 -3.21 0.19 4.93
C ARG A 11 -2.16 -0.46 4.01
N LEU A 12 -2.24 -0.19 2.71
CA LEU A 12 -1.25 -0.68 1.76
C LEU A 12 0.11 -0.03 2.00
N VAL A 13 0.15 1.29 2.19
CA VAL A 13 1.39 2.03 2.47
C VAL A 13 2.07 1.53 3.75
N ARG A 14 1.29 1.16 4.77
CA ARG A 14 1.82 0.55 6.00
C ARG A 14 2.57 -0.75 5.70
N HIS A 15 1.91 -1.71 5.03
CA HIS A 15 2.54 -2.98 4.65
C HIS A 15 3.76 -2.77 3.75
N TRP A 16 3.67 -1.83 2.81
CA TRP A 16 4.76 -1.47 1.91
C TRP A 16 5.98 -0.94 2.66
N ARG A 17 5.79 0.02 3.57
CA ARG A 17 6.89 0.60 4.36
C ARG A 17 7.55 -0.42 5.27
N GLU A 18 6.78 -1.32 5.88
CA GLU A 18 7.34 -2.39 6.71
C GLU A 18 8.18 -3.37 5.87
N ALA A 19 7.66 -3.84 4.73
CA ALA A 19 8.39 -4.76 3.86
C ALA A 19 9.64 -4.13 3.23
N ARG A 20 9.59 -2.84 2.87
CA ARG A 20 10.73 -2.12 2.27
C ARG A 20 11.89 -1.87 3.23
N LYS A 21 11.73 -2.08 4.55
CA LYS A 21 12.85 -2.01 5.51
C LYS A 21 13.86 -3.13 5.30
N THR A 22 13.42 -4.29 4.83
CA THR A 22 14.25 -5.49 4.75
C THR A 22 14.34 -6.07 3.34
N MET A 23 13.38 -5.77 2.46
CA MET A 23 13.27 -6.38 1.14
C MET A 23 13.46 -5.38 -0.02
N THR A 24 13.97 -5.89 -1.15
CA THR A 24 13.96 -5.17 -2.43
C THR A 24 12.53 -4.87 -2.88
N PRO A 25 12.27 -3.88 -3.74
CA PRO A 25 10.90 -3.46 -4.06
C PRO A 25 10.01 -4.57 -4.60
N VAL A 26 10.56 -5.42 -5.47
CA VAL A 26 9.84 -6.53 -6.09
C VAL A 26 9.54 -7.63 -5.06
N ALA A 27 10.52 -8.02 -4.25
CA ALA A 27 10.33 -9.01 -3.18
C ALA A 27 9.35 -8.50 -2.10
N ALA A 28 9.42 -7.21 -1.76
CA ALA A 28 8.48 -6.57 -0.84
C ALA A 28 7.05 -6.67 -1.37
N TRP A 29 6.85 -6.34 -2.66
CA TRP A 29 5.54 -6.45 -3.30
C TRP A 29 5.00 -7.88 -3.30
N GLU A 30 5.86 -8.84 -3.68
CA GLU A 30 5.53 -10.26 -3.67
C GLU A 30 5.05 -10.72 -2.29
N SER A 31 5.80 -10.38 -1.23
CA SER A 31 5.47 -10.74 0.16
C SER A 31 4.13 -10.18 0.65
N ILE A 32 3.66 -9.05 0.09
CA ILE A 32 2.40 -8.40 0.48
C ILE A 32 1.23 -9.02 -0.29
N VAL A 33 1.43 -9.38 -1.56
CA VAL A 33 0.36 -9.88 -2.44
C VAL A 33 0.13 -11.38 -2.26
N GLN A 34 1.18 -12.15 -1.97
CA GLN A 34 1.07 -13.59 -1.71
C GLN A 34 0.53 -13.90 -0.31
N ASP A 35 0.68 -12.97 0.64
CA ASP A 35 0.09 -13.07 1.98
C ASP A 35 -1.41 -12.72 1.92
N THR A 36 -2.25 -13.75 2.07
CA THR A 36 -3.71 -13.62 1.99
C THR A 36 -4.28 -12.64 3.01
N ASP A 37 -3.71 -12.57 4.22
CA ASP A 37 -4.19 -11.71 5.29
C ASP A 37 -3.84 -10.25 4.99
N LYS A 38 -2.58 -9.98 4.61
CA LYS A 38 -2.16 -8.65 4.17
C LYS A 38 -2.96 -8.18 2.96
N ARG A 39 -3.18 -9.07 1.98
CA ARG A 39 -3.98 -8.76 0.80
C ARG A 39 -5.42 -8.39 1.17
N ARG A 40 -6.07 -9.19 2.02
CA ARG A 40 -7.44 -8.92 2.47
C ARG A 40 -7.56 -7.60 3.22
N ASP A 41 -6.56 -7.23 4.01
CA ASP A 41 -6.54 -6.02 4.83
C ASP A 41 -6.74 -4.74 4.01
N TRP A 42 -6.07 -4.61 2.86
CA TRP A 42 -6.18 -3.41 2.01
C TRP A 42 -7.21 -3.55 0.87
N VAL A 43 -7.42 -4.75 0.33
CA VAL A 43 -8.39 -4.98 -0.77
C VAL A 43 -9.83 -4.80 -0.29
N SER A 44 -10.18 -5.33 0.89
CA SER A 44 -11.55 -5.24 1.44
C SER A 44 -12.00 -3.81 1.76
N LYS A 45 -11.07 -2.86 1.84
CA LYS A 45 -11.33 -1.46 2.16
C LYS A 45 -11.40 -0.55 0.93
N ARG A 46 -11.32 -1.09 -0.29
CA ARG A 46 -11.55 -0.33 -1.52
C ARG A 46 -12.94 0.33 -1.49
N GLY A 47 -13.03 1.58 -1.95
CA GLY A 47 -14.25 2.40 -1.86
C GLY A 47 -14.57 3.00 -0.47
N ARG A 48 -13.80 2.68 0.58
CA ARG A 48 -14.07 3.12 1.96
C ARG A 48 -13.17 4.27 2.44
N GLY A 49 -12.73 5.16 1.55
CA GLY A 49 -11.82 6.27 1.90
C GLY A 49 -10.42 5.81 2.34
N GLY A 50 -9.76 6.57 3.22
CA GLY A 50 -8.47 6.19 3.83
C GLY A 50 -7.25 6.31 2.92
N PHE A 51 -7.24 7.30 2.02
CA PHE A 51 -6.07 7.64 1.21
C PHE A 51 -5.09 8.52 2.00
N VAL A 52 -3.80 8.28 1.80
CA VAL A 52 -2.71 9.12 2.30
C VAL A 52 -1.90 9.64 1.12
N ARG A 53 -1.37 10.86 1.27
CA ARG A 53 -0.42 11.44 0.32
C ARG A 53 0.88 10.63 0.35
N VAL A 54 1.42 10.35 -0.83
CA VAL A 54 2.76 9.77 -0.99
C VAL A 54 3.64 10.68 -1.84
N GLY A 55 4.93 10.36 -1.94
CA GLY A 55 5.86 10.96 -2.90
C GLY A 55 5.67 10.35 -4.30
N TRP A 56 6.36 10.91 -5.28
CA TRP A 56 6.44 10.31 -6.63
C TRP A 56 7.52 9.23 -6.73
N ASP A 57 8.40 9.16 -5.73
CA ASP A 57 9.49 8.19 -5.59
C ASP A 57 9.10 6.94 -4.81
#